data_AF-A0A2S7KW74-F1
#
_entry.id   AF-A0A2S7KW74-F1
#
_cell.length_a   1.000
_cell.length_b   1.000
_cell.length_c   1.000
_cell.angle_alpha   90.00
_cell.angle_beta   90.00
_cell.angle_gamma   90.00
#
_symmetry.space_group_name_H-M   'P 1'
#
loop_
_entity.id
_entity.type
_entity.pdbx_description
1 polymer ?
#
loop_
_entity_poly.entity_id
_entity_poly.type
_entity_poly.pdbx_seq_one_letter_code
_entity_poly.pdbx_strand_id
1 'polypeptide(L)'
;MKSFITIIKLDYLQRTRSYTFLVTLCASLAIAYTFVPEPNATYSTIRIADYVGYYNSAWFGYVTAIMTSIFLSLIGFYLVNSSIKTDIDTKVGQIIAATKINNFKYLFSKIISNFLLLLTIILVVFIMSIILFFLYNDDYALEIFQFIKPYALITIPAMFLISIFAVVFEMFLGKYSVVQNVIFFFIFCSLMLFSPKTETQFSFDIFGSKIVMHQLEESVQKITNTNESTDLAIGYVLGNVEKANKFQFDGIDFPISFIISRFIWIVLGILLIFIVSPFFHRFNIKERTYAKKESSINNLQSIVNDISLLSLPKAQINYNIFPLLRTEFLLLFRKGKRWLWFINIVVMILLAILPLKIAHQIVLPILWFLQVSRLSVLTTKELDYNVQYFVFTSNKPISRLLFAQIVSGILLVLLLAFPLLIRLGISYNFVAVVSVLLGGVFITLFAATLGILSKGKKLFEVLFFIITYANINGIIFADYFGGYIHNSFYLIRLAILILLLGSISAFMKKYELDK
;
A
#
# COMPACT_ATOMS: atom_id res chain seq x y z
N MET A 1 28.56 18.28 -5.42
CA MET A 1 27.68 17.38 -6.21
C MET A 1 27.65 15.96 -5.64
N LYS A 2 28.78 15.34 -5.30
CA LYS A 2 28.83 13.99 -4.69
C LYS A 2 27.89 13.85 -3.47
N SER A 3 27.95 14.75 -2.49
CA SER A 3 27.09 14.70 -1.29
C SER A 3 25.59 14.79 -1.59
N PHE A 4 25.19 15.62 -2.56
CA PHE A 4 23.79 15.79 -2.97
C PHE A 4 23.23 14.50 -3.59
N ILE A 5 23.96 13.90 -4.53
CA ILE A 5 23.57 12.65 -5.18
C ILE A 5 23.54 11.49 -4.18
N THR A 6 24.51 11.45 -3.24
CA THR A 6 24.53 10.44 -2.19
C THR A 6 23.29 10.51 -1.29
N ILE A 7 22.86 11.70 -0.89
CA ILE A 7 21.63 11.86 -0.09
C ILE A 7 20.41 11.33 -0.85
N ILE A 8 20.28 11.71 -2.13
CA ILE A 8 19.16 11.23 -2.97
C ILE A 8 19.16 9.72 -3.06
N LYS A 9 20.31 9.11 -3.39
CA LYS A 9 20.45 7.67 -3.54
C LYS A 9 20.11 6.93 -2.26
N LEU A 10 20.64 7.38 -1.12
CA LEU A 10 20.43 6.71 0.17
C LEU A 10 18.99 6.87 0.65
N ASP A 11 18.40 8.04 0.52
CA ASP A 11 17.00 8.29 0.89
C ASP A 11 16.04 7.45 0.01
N TYR A 12 16.27 7.43 -1.30
CA TYR A 12 15.52 6.58 -2.23
C TYR A 12 15.65 5.08 -1.89
N LEU A 13 16.86 4.58 -1.63
CA LEU A 13 17.08 3.18 -1.25
C LEU A 13 16.45 2.83 0.10
N GLN A 14 16.56 3.70 1.09
CA GLN A 14 15.94 3.51 2.39
C GLN A 14 14.42 3.37 2.26
N ARG A 15 13.80 4.22 1.42
CA ARG A 15 12.35 4.30 1.30
C ARG A 15 11.76 3.23 0.38
N THR A 16 12.39 2.93 -0.75
CA THR A 16 11.99 1.78 -1.59
C THR A 16 12.11 0.45 -0.86
N ARG A 17 13.02 0.35 0.12
CA ARG A 17 13.17 -0.82 1.00
C ARG A 17 12.27 -0.73 2.25
N SER A 18 11.41 0.27 2.39
CA SER A 18 10.47 0.32 3.52
C SER A 18 9.24 -0.56 3.26
N TYR A 19 8.63 -1.07 4.33
CA TYR A 19 7.38 -1.81 4.24
C TYR A 19 6.23 -0.93 3.72
N THR A 20 6.20 0.34 4.14
CA THR A 20 5.20 1.31 3.69
C THR A 20 5.21 1.50 2.19
N PHE A 21 6.39 1.66 1.58
CA PHE A 21 6.50 1.78 0.12
C PHE A 21 5.96 0.54 -0.59
N LEU A 22 6.30 -0.66 -0.12
CA LEU A 22 5.83 -1.91 -0.72
C LEU A 22 4.30 -2.01 -0.67
N VAL A 23 3.69 -1.73 0.48
CA VAL A 23 2.23 -1.75 0.64
C VAL A 23 1.58 -0.72 -0.28
N THR A 24 2.12 0.50 -0.36
CA THR A 24 1.59 1.54 -1.24
C THR A 24 1.75 1.18 -2.71
N LEU A 25 2.86 0.56 -3.12
CA LEU A 25 3.06 0.09 -4.48
C LEU A 25 2.03 -0.99 -4.84
N CYS A 26 1.85 -2.01 -4.00
CA CYS A 26 0.85 -3.06 -4.22
C CYS A 26 -0.58 -2.50 -4.27
N ALA A 27 -0.94 -1.62 -3.34
CA ALA A 27 -2.25 -0.97 -3.33
C ALA A 27 -2.46 -0.09 -4.58
N SER A 28 -1.43 0.64 -5.02
CA SER A 28 -1.48 1.44 -6.24
C SER A 28 -1.68 0.57 -7.48
N LEU A 29 -1.04 -0.61 -7.54
CA LEU A 29 -1.25 -1.56 -8.63
C LEU A 29 -2.65 -2.17 -8.61
N ALA A 30 -3.17 -2.57 -7.44
CA ALA A 30 -4.53 -3.06 -7.35
C ALA A 30 -5.56 -2.03 -7.85
N ILE A 31 -5.36 -0.76 -7.52
CA ILE A 31 -6.26 0.32 -7.91
C ILE A 31 -6.06 0.72 -9.37
N ALA A 32 -4.81 0.72 -9.85
CA ALA A 32 -4.55 1.03 -11.24
C ALA A 32 -5.02 -0.09 -12.19
N TYR A 33 -5.09 -1.34 -11.71
CA TYR A 33 -5.69 -2.44 -12.46
C TYR A 33 -7.16 -2.17 -12.78
N THR A 34 -7.86 -1.51 -11.86
CA THR A 34 -9.28 -1.18 -12.02
C THR A 34 -9.51 0.14 -12.76
N PHE A 35 -8.46 0.85 -13.23
CA PHE A 35 -8.62 2.09 -14.02
C PHE A 35 -9.22 1.85 -15.40
N VAL A 36 -8.95 0.71 -16.01
CA VAL A 36 -9.60 0.29 -17.26
C VAL A 36 -10.33 -1.02 -16.96
N PRO A 37 -11.67 -1.01 -16.93
CA PRO A 37 -12.45 -2.20 -16.66
C PRO A 37 -12.23 -3.29 -17.71
N GLU A 38 -12.39 -4.55 -17.32
CA GLU A 38 -12.53 -5.65 -18.28
C GLU A 38 -13.72 -5.39 -19.24
N PRO A 39 -13.67 -5.83 -20.52
CA PRO A 39 -14.74 -5.58 -21.49
C PRO A 39 -16.17 -5.96 -21.04
N ASN A 40 -16.29 -6.96 -20.14
CA ASN A 40 -17.57 -7.44 -19.60
C ASN A 40 -17.85 -6.93 -18.17
N ALA A 41 -17.13 -5.90 -17.71
CA ALA A 41 -17.30 -5.38 -16.35
C ALA A 41 -18.61 -4.61 -16.19
N THR A 42 -19.22 -4.73 -15.00
CA THR A 42 -20.45 -4.00 -14.63
C THR A 42 -20.20 -2.56 -14.19
N TYR A 43 -18.97 -2.06 -14.34
CA TYR A 43 -18.56 -0.71 -13.98
C TYR A 43 -17.73 -0.06 -15.09
N SER A 44 -17.80 1.26 -15.15
CA SER A 44 -16.96 2.10 -16.02
C SER A 44 -16.23 3.14 -15.16
N THR A 45 -15.06 3.57 -15.61
CA THR A 45 -14.21 4.52 -14.86
C THR A 45 -14.30 5.94 -15.38
N ILE A 46 -14.52 6.08 -16.69
CA ILE A 46 -14.83 7.35 -17.35
C ILE A 46 -16.04 7.09 -18.23
N ARG A 47 -17.13 7.78 -17.92
CA ARG A 47 -18.39 7.72 -18.66
C ARG A 47 -18.89 9.12 -18.91
N ILE A 48 -19.34 9.37 -20.13
CA ILE A 48 -19.93 10.64 -20.54
C ILE A 48 -21.31 10.32 -21.07
N ALA A 49 -22.35 10.70 -20.33
CA ALA A 49 -23.71 10.23 -20.58
C ALA A 49 -23.74 8.69 -20.74
N ASP A 50 -24.18 8.17 -21.89
CA ASP A 50 -24.22 6.74 -22.19
C ASP A 50 -23.05 6.28 -23.08
N TYR A 51 -21.93 7.03 -23.13
CA TYR A 51 -20.79 6.73 -23.99
C TYR A 51 -19.51 6.36 -23.23
N VAL A 52 -18.77 5.39 -23.78
CA VAL A 52 -17.44 4.93 -23.34
C VAL A 52 -16.52 4.84 -24.56
N GLY A 53 -15.22 5.05 -24.40
CA GLY A 53 -14.28 4.91 -25.53
C GLY A 53 -14.03 3.46 -25.93
N TYR A 54 -13.75 3.23 -27.22
CA TYR A 54 -13.15 1.97 -27.67
C TYR A 54 -11.80 1.72 -26.99
N TYR A 55 -11.47 0.45 -26.79
CA TYR A 55 -10.25 0.01 -26.13
C TYR A 55 -9.06 0.06 -27.10
N ASN A 56 -8.73 1.28 -27.55
CA ASN A 56 -7.58 1.59 -28.38
C ASN A 56 -6.42 2.18 -27.55
N SER A 57 -5.27 2.39 -28.19
CA SER A 57 -4.04 2.85 -27.51
C SER A 57 -4.20 4.21 -26.82
N ALA A 58 -4.94 5.15 -27.45
CA ALA A 58 -5.20 6.47 -26.91
C ALA A 58 -6.11 6.42 -25.68
N TRP A 59 -7.20 5.65 -25.72
CA TRP A 59 -8.09 5.50 -24.57
C TRP A 59 -7.32 4.97 -23.34
N PHE A 60 -6.57 3.89 -23.50
CA PHE A 60 -5.75 3.32 -22.42
C PHE A 60 -4.72 4.30 -21.88
N GLY A 61 -3.95 4.94 -22.77
CA GLY A 61 -2.90 5.88 -22.38
C GLY A 61 -3.42 7.05 -21.57
N TYR A 62 -4.51 7.69 -22.02
CA TYR A 62 -5.06 8.88 -21.38
C TYR A 62 -5.85 8.57 -20.12
N VAL A 63 -6.72 7.54 -20.13
CA VAL A 63 -7.51 7.14 -18.95
C VAL A 63 -6.59 6.77 -17.81
N THR A 64 -5.60 5.91 -18.07
CA THR A 64 -4.67 5.46 -17.01
C THR A 64 -3.78 6.59 -16.53
N ALA A 65 -3.30 7.49 -17.40
CA ALA A 65 -2.51 8.65 -17.00
C ALA A 65 -3.28 9.60 -16.07
N ILE A 66 -4.52 9.93 -16.43
CA ILE A 66 -5.37 10.84 -15.66
C ILE A 66 -5.72 10.24 -14.31
N MET A 67 -6.19 8.98 -14.31
CA MET A 67 -6.53 8.30 -13.06
C MET A 67 -5.31 8.19 -12.16
N THR A 68 -4.13 7.87 -12.72
CA THR A 68 -2.88 7.86 -11.96
C THR A 68 -2.54 9.24 -11.40
N SER A 69 -2.64 10.31 -12.21
CA SER A 69 -2.36 11.69 -11.78
C SER A 69 -3.24 12.09 -10.59
N ILE A 70 -4.54 11.82 -10.69
CA ILE A 70 -5.54 12.14 -9.67
C ILE A 70 -5.30 11.33 -8.38
N PHE A 71 -5.28 10.01 -8.50
CA PHE A 71 -5.19 9.08 -7.37
C PHE A 71 -3.84 9.19 -6.66
N LEU A 72 -2.75 9.18 -7.43
CA LEU A 72 -1.40 9.22 -6.89
C LEU A 72 -1.07 10.62 -6.35
N SER A 73 -1.75 11.68 -6.80
CA SER A 73 -1.57 13.00 -6.17
C SER A 73 -2.02 12.99 -4.71
N LEU A 74 -3.14 12.32 -4.42
CA LEU A 74 -3.65 12.21 -3.06
C LEU A 74 -2.78 11.27 -2.21
N ILE A 75 -2.61 10.04 -2.65
CA ILE A 75 -1.93 9.00 -1.86
C ILE A 75 -0.41 9.19 -1.87
N GLY A 76 0.13 9.67 -2.98
CA GLY A 76 1.54 9.98 -3.13
C GLY A 76 1.99 11.04 -2.14
N PHE A 77 1.19 12.09 -1.90
CA PHE A 77 1.49 13.07 -0.85
C PHE A 77 1.67 12.38 0.51
N TYR A 78 0.74 11.53 0.93
CA TYR A 78 0.84 10.83 2.22
C TYR A 78 2.01 9.85 2.29
N LEU A 79 2.40 9.26 1.15
CA LEU A 79 3.57 8.39 1.05
C LEU A 79 4.88 9.18 1.17
N VAL A 80 4.93 10.38 0.59
CA VAL A 80 6.14 11.21 0.53
C VAL A 80 6.30 12.22 1.65
N ASN A 81 5.22 12.52 2.34
CA ASN A 81 5.22 13.34 3.52
C ASN A 81 5.91 12.60 4.69
N SER A 82 6.68 13.30 5.52
CA SER A 82 7.56 12.77 6.58
C SER A 82 9.02 12.44 6.18
N SER A 83 9.51 12.97 5.06
CA SER A 83 10.87 12.74 4.57
C SER A 83 11.96 13.41 5.42
N ILE A 84 11.70 14.60 5.95
CA ILE A 84 12.58 15.36 6.86
C ILE A 84 12.42 14.84 8.29
N LYS A 85 11.18 14.55 8.70
CA LYS A 85 10.84 13.96 10.00
C LYS A 85 11.54 12.61 10.18
N THR A 86 11.62 11.80 9.14
CA THR A 86 12.37 10.55 9.18
C THR A 86 13.85 10.81 9.49
N ASP A 87 14.47 11.86 8.92
CA ASP A 87 15.86 12.21 9.25
C ASP A 87 16.00 12.68 10.71
N ILE A 88 14.98 13.34 11.27
CA ILE A 88 14.92 13.73 12.69
C ILE A 88 14.82 12.48 13.58
N ASP A 89 13.83 11.63 13.34
CA ASP A 89 13.50 10.46 14.15
C ASP A 89 14.63 9.41 14.12
N THR A 90 15.26 9.22 12.96
CA THR A 90 16.41 8.31 12.80
C THR A 90 17.74 8.94 13.21
N LYS A 91 17.75 10.23 13.57
CA LYS A 91 18.93 11.03 13.94
C LYS A 91 19.96 11.22 12.81
N VAL A 92 19.68 10.74 11.59
CA VAL A 92 20.52 10.96 10.41
C VAL A 92 20.65 12.46 10.10
N GLY A 93 19.63 13.26 10.43
CA GLY A 93 19.64 14.70 10.29
C GLY A 93 20.80 15.38 11.02
N GLN A 94 21.23 14.87 12.18
CA GLN A 94 22.37 15.41 12.94
C GLN A 94 23.70 15.20 12.19
N ILE A 95 23.84 14.06 11.52
CA ILE A 95 25.00 13.77 10.67
C ILE A 95 24.97 14.71 9.45
N ILE A 96 23.80 14.88 8.82
CA ILE A 96 23.62 15.80 7.68
C ILE A 96 23.91 17.26 8.08
N ALA A 97 23.60 17.66 9.31
CA ALA A 97 23.87 18.99 9.84
C ALA A 97 25.38 19.28 9.94
N ALA A 98 26.20 18.29 10.24
CA ALA A 98 27.66 18.39 10.28
C ALA A 98 28.32 18.42 8.88
N THR A 99 27.55 18.24 7.80
CA THR A 99 28.08 18.28 6.43
C THR A 99 27.97 19.67 5.79
N LYS A 100 28.82 19.92 4.78
CA LYS A 100 28.88 21.19 4.01
C LYS A 100 27.69 21.44 3.06
N ILE A 101 26.62 20.63 3.08
CA ILE A 101 25.45 20.86 2.21
C ILE A 101 24.60 22.01 2.75
N ASN A 102 24.17 22.93 1.90
CA ASN A 102 23.30 24.05 2.29
C ASN A 102 21.82 23.62 2.38
N ASN A 103 20.98 24.45 2.99
CA ASN A 103 19.55 24.18 3.18
C ASN A 103 18.82 23.92 1.86
N PHE A 104 19.05 24.75 0.85
CA PHE A 104 18.45 24.57 -0.48
C PHE A 104 18.77 23.21 -1.09
N LYS A 105 20.06 22.82 -1.14
CA LYS A 105 20.47 21.52 -1.70
C LYS A 105 19.92 20.35 -0.89
N TYR A 106 19.79 20.49 0.43
CA TYR A 106 19.15 19.48 1.26
C TYR A 106 17.65 19.34 0.92
N LEU A 107 16.88 20.43 0.96
CA LEU A 107 15.44 20.39 0.65
C LEU A 107 15.19 19.91 -0.79
N PHE A 108 15.97 20.41 -1.74
CA PHE A 108 15.87 19.99 -3.14
C PHE A 108 16.22 18.50 -3.32
N SER A 109 17.18 17.97 -2.54
CA SER A 109 17.46 16.52 -2.55
C SER A 109 16.26 15.71 -2.07
N LYS A 110 15.51 16.21 -1.07
CA LYS A 110 14.29 15.55 -0.59
C LYS A 110 13.16 15.60 -1.61
N ILE A 111 13.00 16.69 -2.35
CA ILE A 111 12.04 16.75 -3.47
C ILE A 111 12.39 15.72 -4.53
N ILE A 112 13.66 15.63 -4.95
CA ILE A 112 14.06 14.66 -5.97
C ILE A 112 13.85 13.24 -5.47
N SER A 113 14.20 12.92 -4.23
CA SER A 113 13.94 11.59 -3.66
C SER A 113 12.44 11.26 -3.62
N ASN A 114 11.59 12.20 -3.18
CA ASN A 114 10.14 12.07 -3.19
C ASN A 114 9.62 11.81 -4.61
N PHE A 115 10.08 12.63 -5.57
CA PHE A 115 9.69 12.53 -6.96
C PHE A 115 10.12 11.20 -7.58
N LEU A 116 11.35 10.74 -7.33
CA LEU A 116 11.83 9.44 -7.81
C LEU A 116 10.98 8.28 -7.26
N LEU A 117 10.55 8.34 -5.99
CA LEU A 117 9.65 7.33 -5.43
C LEU A 117 8.29 7.33 -6.13
N LEU A 118 7.68 8.49 -6.34
CA LEU A 118 6.41 8.56 -7.09
C LEU A 118 6.59 8.11 -8.54
N LEU A 119 7.71 8.48 -9.17
CA LEU A 119 8.06 8.08 -10.52
C LEU A 119 8.22 6.56 -10.65
N THR A 120 8.74 5.87 -9.63
CA THR A 120 8.74 4.39 -9.66
C THR A 120 7.33 3.82 -9.71
N ILE A 121 6.41 4.33 -8.90
CA ILE A 121 5.01 3.88 -8.92
C ILE A 121 4.39 4.16 -10.28
N ILE A 122 4.62 5.35 -10.85
CA ILE A 122 4.17 5.71 -12.20
C ILE A 122 4.69 4.70 -13.23
N LEU A 123 5.99 4.36 -13.20
CA LEU A 123 6.58 3.41 -14.14
C LEU A 123 5.95 2.01 -14.04
N VAL A 124 5.68 1.51 -12.83
CA VAL A 124 5.03 0.20 -12.68
C VAL A 124 3.58 0.25 -13.17
N VAL A 125 2.84 1.31 -12.87
CA VAL A 125 1.47 1.51 -13.38
C VAL A 125 1.46 1.65 -14.90
N PHE A 126 2.42 2.35 -15.48
CA PHE A 126 2.59 2.49 -16.93
C PHE A 126 2.82 1.12 -17.59
N ILE A 127 3.72 0.30 -17.06
CA ILE A 127 3.94 -1.07 -17.56
C ILE A 127 2.65 -1.89 -17.46
N MET A 128 1.93 -1.79 -16.34
CA MET A 128 0.66 -2.48 -16.17
C MET A 128 -0.39 -2.02 -17.18
N SER A 129 -0.46 -0.74 -17.52
CA SER A 129 -1.38 -0.23 -18.55
C SER A 129 -1.11 -0.84 -19.93
N ILE A 130 0.15 -1.08 -20.28
CA ILE A 130 0.54 -1.78 -21.52
C ILE A 130 0.13 -3.24 -21.46
N ILE A 131 0.32 -3.91 -20.31
CA ILE A 131 -0.12 -5.31 -20.12
C ILE A 131 -1.64 -5.40 -20.29
N LEU A 132 -2.40 -4.49 -19.69
CA LEU A 132 -3.87 -4.48 -19.80
C LEU A 132 -4.34 -4.18 -21.21
N PHE A 133 -3.63 -3.34 -21.95
CA PHE A 133 -3.92 -3.11 -23.36
C PHE A 133 -3.85 -4.42 -24.17
N PHE A 134 -2.82 -5.25 -23.97
CA PHE A 134 -2.73 -6.55 -24.64
C PHE A 134 -3.80 -7.56 -24.22
N LEU A 135 -4.42 -7.38 -23.05
CA LEU A 135 -5.46 -8.27 -22.55
C LEU A 135 -6.86 -7.88 -23.03
N TYR A 136 -7.11 -6.58 -23.23
CA TYR A 136 -8.46 -6.04 -23.40
C TYR A 136 -8.68 -5.29 -24.72
N ASN A 137 -7.66 -5.04 -25.55
CA ASN A 137 -7.82 -4.21 -26.75
C ASN A 137 -8.92 -4.71 -27.70
N ASP A 138 -9.64 -3.76 -28.31
CA ASP A 138 -10.66 -4.03 -29.34
C ASP A 138 -9.98 -4.20 -30.73
N ASP A 139 -8.98 -5.10 -30.86
CA ASP A 139 -8.18 -5.37 -32.09
C ASP A 139 -7.35 -4.18 -32.64
N TYR A 140 -7.13 -3.15 -31.83
CA TYR A 140 -6.28 -2.02 -32.20
C TYR A 140 -4.78 -2.35 -32.08
N ALA A 141 -3.97 -1.73 -32.96
CA ALA A 141 -2.52 -1.79 -32.87
C ALA A 141 -1.98 -0.98 -31.67
N LEU A 142 -0.84 -1.43 -31.14
CA LEU A 142 -0.14 -0.72 -30.07
C LEU A 142 0.59 0.50 -30.63
N GLU A 143 0.21 1.68 -30.14
CA GLU A 143 0.91 2.94 -30.41
C GLU A 143 1.54 3.47 -29.12
N ILE A 144 2.81 3.17 -28.89
CA ILE A 144 3.48 3.49 -27.60
C ILE A 144 3.45 4.99 -27.27
N PHE A 145 3.42 5.84 -28.30
CA PHE A 145 3.40 7.29 -28.12
C PHE A 145 2.10 7.78 -27.47
N GLN A 146 0.97 7.09 -27.73
CA GLN A 146 -0.33 7.38 -27.12
C GLN A 146 -0.33 7.12 -25.61
N PHE A 147 0.56 6.24 -25.12
CA PHE A 147 0.79 6.05 -23.70
C PHE A 147 1.78 7.09 -23.14
N ILE A 148 2.90 7.33 -23.82
CA ILE A 148 3.97 8.21 -23.30
C ILE A 148 3.49 9.67 -23.18
N LYS A 149 2.79 10.19 -24.20
CA LYS A 149 2.36 11.60 -24.29
C LYS A 149 1.56 12.06 -23.05
N PRO A 150 0.47 11.40 -22.63
CA PRO A 150 -0.30 11.82 -21.47
C PRO A 150 0.47 11.63 -20.14
N TYR A 151 1.24 10.55 -19.95
CA TYR A 151 2.04 10.39 -18.72
C TYR A 151 3.11 11.48 -18.56
N ALA A 152 3.76 11.86 -19.67
CA ALA A 152 4.80 12.89 -19.68
C ALA A 152 4.25 14.30 -19.43
N LEU A 153 3.08 14.62 -19.96
CA LEU A 153 2.50 15.97 -19.87
C LEU A 153 1.55 16.15 -18.67
N ILE A 154 0.95 15.08 -18.16
CA ILE A 154 -0.06 15.13 -17.09
C ILE A 154 0.55 14.60 -15.78
N THR A 155 0.85 13.31 -15.74
CA THR A 155 1.17 12.59 -14.50
C THR A 155 2.51 13.00 -13.90
N ILE A 156 3.56 13.08 -14.73
CA ILE A 156 4.92 13.40 -14.26
C ILE A 156 5.02 14.82 -13.67
N PRO A 157 4.56 15.89 -14.35
CA PRO A 157 4.58 17.24 -13.79
C PRO A 157 3.76 17.35 -12.49
N ALA A 158 2.60 16.70 -12.43
CA ALA A 158 1.78 16.67 -11.22
C ALA A 158 2.54 16.04 -10.05
N MET A 159 3.19 14.87 -10.23
CA MET A 159 3.95 14.22 -9.15
C MET A 159 5.15 15.03 -8.68
N PHE A 160 5.76 15.83 -9.56
CA PHE A 160 6.83 16.74 -9.17
C PHE A 160 6.30 17.84 -8.23
N LEU A 161 5.14 18.44 -8.55
CA LEU A 161 4.49 19.43 -7.68
C LEU A 161 4.07 18.83 -6.34
N ILE A 162 3.53 17.61 -6.32
CA ILE A 162 3.21 16.90 -5.07
C ILE A 162 4.44 16.69 -4.21
N SER A 163 5.58 16.39 -4.82
CA SER A 163 6.86 16.24 -4.12
C SER A 163 7.33 17.56 -3.49
N ILE A 164 7.07 18.70 -4.14
CA ILE A 164 7.33 20.04 -3.59
C ILE A 164 6.39 20.35 -2.43
N PHE A 165 5.07 20.13 -2.59
CA PHE A 165 4.10 20.37 -1.52
C PHE A 165 4.42 19.57 -0.27
N ALA A 166 4.81 18.30 -0.41
CA ALA A 166 5.21 17.47 0.72
C ALA A 166 6.38 18.11 1.51
N VAL A 167 7.44 18.57 0.84
CA VAL A 167 8.60 19.18 1.50
C VAL A 167 8.25 20.54 2.11
N VAL A 168 7.48 21.38 1.41
CA VAL A 168 7.07 22.70 1.91
C VAL A 168 6.19 22.57 3.15
N PHE A 169 5.22 21.65 3.13
CA PHE A 169 4.29 21.42 4.24
C PHE A 169 5.02 20.84 5.44
N GLU A 170 5.89 19.87 5.19
CA GLU A 170 6.72 19.27 6.23
C GLU A 170 7.65 20.31 6.88
N MET A 171 8.18 21.25 6.11
CA MET A 171 9.07 22.27 6.63
C MET A 171 8.34 23.31 7.49
N PHE A 172 7.16 23.79 7.08
CA PHE A 172 6.41 24.79 7.86
C PHE A 172 5.60 24.18 9.02
N LEU A 173 5.03 23.00 8.80
CA LEU A 173 4.09 22.37 9.73
C LEU A 173 4.64 21.07 10.31
N GLY A 174 5.95 20.81 10.24
CA GLY A 174 6.59 19.53 10.60
C GLY A 174 6.17 18.91 11.93
N LYS A 175 5.89 19.76 12.93
CA LYS A 175 5.40 19.34 14.27
C LYS A 175 3.96 18.84 14.27
N TYR A 176 3.15 19.26 13.29
CA TYR A 176 1.71 19.01 13.19
C TYR A 176 1.37 18.15 11.97
N SER A 177 1.80 16.89 11.97
CA SER A 177 1.58 15.97 10.83
C SER A 177 0.10 15.80 10.46
N VAL A 178 -0.82 15.87 11.44
CA VAL A 178 -2.27 15.81 11.18
C VAL A 178 -2.74 17.04 10.42
N VAL A 179 -2.27 18.23 10.80
CA VAL A 179 -2.66 19.50 10.16
C VAL A 179 -2.18 19.55 8.71
N GLN A 180 -0.95 19.09 8.44
CA GLN A 180 -0.44 18.96 7.06
C GLN A 180 -1.38 18.13 6.17
N ASN A 181 -1.80 16.96 6.68
CA ASN A 181 -2.66 16.04 5.95
C ASN A 181 -4.03 16.64 5.67
N VAL A 182 -4.63 17.29 6.69
CA VAL A 182 -5.94 17.94 6.56
C VAL A 182 -5.89 19.10 5.57
N ILE A 183 -4.89 19.98 5.68
CA ILE A 183 -4.73 21.12 4.76
C ILE A 183 -4.52 20.62 3.33
N PHE A 184 -3.67 19.60 3.14
CA PHE A 184 -3.44 19.03 1.82
C PHE A 184 -4.71 18.41 1.24
N PHE A 185 -5.50 17.70 2.04
CA PHE A 185 -6.79 17.16 1.59
C PHE A 185 -7.74 18.26 1.10
N PHE A 186 -7.88 19.36 1.84
CA PHE A 186 -8.70 20.49 1.40
C PHE A 186 -8.18 21.16 0.13
N ILE A 187 -6.85 21.32 0.00
CA ILE A 187 -6.24 21.84 -1.23
C ILE A 187 -6.50 20.90 -2.40
N PHE A 188 -6.31 19.59 -2.21
CA PHE A 188 -6.61 18.58 -3.22
C PHE A 188 -8.08 18.65 -3.66
N CYS A 189 -9.03 18.71 -2.73
CA CYS A 189 -10.45 18.87 -3.04
C CYS A 189 -10.73 20.19 -3.77
N SER A 190 -10.12 21.30 -3.36
CA SER A 190 -10.27 22.59 -4.05
C SER A 190 -9.75 22.54 -5.49
N LEU A 191 -8.61 21.89 -5.72
CA LEU A 191 -8.04 21.70 -7.05
C LEU A 191 -8.89 20.76 -7.91
N MET A 192 -9.57 19.78 -7.29
CA MET A 192 -10.53 18.91 -7.98
C MET A 192 -11.79 19.62 -8.41
N LEU A 193 -12.30 20.54 -7.58
CA LEU A 193 -13.49 21.34 -7.85
C LEU A 193 -13.24 22.44 -8.89
N PHE A 194 -11.97 22.80 -9.13
CA PHE A 194 -11.62 23.70 -10.22
C PHE A 194 -12.06 23.11 -11.57
N SER A 195 -12.92 23.85 -12.27
CA SER A 195 -13.49 23.43 -13.57
C SER A 195 -13.13 24.46 -14.64
N PRO A 196 -11.96 24.33 -15.28
CA PRO A 196 -11.54 25.22 -16.36
C PRO A 196 -12.39 25.00 -17.61
N LYS A 197 -12.78 26.10 -18.28
CA LYS A 197 -13.59 26.09 -19.51
C LYS A 197 -12.87 26.66 -20.72
N THR A 198 -11.77 27.36 -20.53
CA THR A 198 -10.99 27.98 -21.61
C THR A 198 -9.59 27.39 -21.70
N GLU A 199 -8.98 27.49 -22.88
CA GLU A 199 -7.61 27.01 -23.11
C GLU A 199 -6.60 27.57 -22.09
N THR A 200 -6.71 28.86 -21.77
CA THR A 200 -5.86 29.54 -20.79
C THR A 200 -6.09 29.05 -19.36
N GLN A 201 -7.31 28.63 -19.03
CA GLN A 201 -7.63 28.11 -17.70
C GLN A 201 -7.07 26.69 -17.50
N PHE A 202 -6.95 25.87 -18.57
CA PHE A 202 -6.30 24.56 -18.47
C PHE A 202 -4.82 24.66 -18.07
N SER A 203 -4.15 25.79 -18.32
CA SER A 203 -2.79 26.04 -17.83
C SER A 203 -2.70 26.02 -16.29
N PHE A 204 -3.79 26.31 -15.59
CA PHE A 204 -3.85 26.30 -14.12
C PHE A 204 -4.27 24.96 -13.51
N ASP A 205 -4.68 23.99 -14.34
CA ASP A 205 -5.02 22.65 -13.86
C ASP A 205 -3.75 21.91 -13.44
N ILE A 206 -3.49 21.82 -12.14
CA ILE A 206 -2.31 21.16 -11.56
C ILE A 206 -2.27 19.65 -11.88
N PHE A 207 -3.42 18.99 -11.92
CA PHE A 207 -3.48 17.54 -12.20
C PHE A 207 -3.41 17.23 -13.69
N GLY A 208 -3.70 18.22 -14.54
CA GLY A 208 -3.64 18.14 -16.01
C GLY A 208 -4.73 17.27 -16.63
N SER A 209 -5.72 16.84 -15.85
CA SER A 209 -6.78 15.93 -16.27
C SER A 209 -7.93 16.63 -16.98
N LYS A 210 -8.19 17.89 -16.65
CA LYS A 210 -9.41 18.61 -17.06
C LYS A 210 -9.45 18.89 -18.56
N ILE A 211 -8.31 19.15 -19.19
CA ILE A 211 -8.23 19.35 -20.64
C ILE A 211 -8.68 18.10 -21.41
N VAL A 212 -8.31 16.91 -20.92
CA VAL A 212 -8.72 15.66 -21.56
C VAL A 212 -10.19 15.40 -21.35
N MET A 213 -10.67 15.62 -20.13
CA MET A 213 -12.09 15.47 -19.81
C MET A 213 -12.97 16.37 -20.67
N HIS A 214 -12.58 17.63 -20.83
CA HIS A 214 -13.28 18.58 -21.68
C HIS A 214 -13.34 18.12 -23.14
N GLN A 215 -12.22 17.63 -23.70
CA GLN A 215 -12.22 17.16 -25.08
C GLN A 215 -13.01 15.86 -25.28
N LEU A 216 -12.99 14.94 -24.31
CA LEU A 216 -13.85 13.76 -24.36
C LEU A 216 -15.33 14.18 -24.33
N GLU A 217 -15.69 15.14 -23.47
CA GLU A 217 -17.04 15.68 -23.38
C GLU A 217 -17.49 16.31 -24.70
N GLU A 218 -16.66 17.18 -25.30
CA GLU A 218 -16.92 17.77 -26.62
C GLU A 218 -17.05 16.70 -27.72
N SER A 219 -16.27 15.62 -27.64
CA SER A 219 -16.32 14.55 -28.65
C SER A 219 -17.65 13.81 -28.60
N VAL A 220 -18.19 13.57 -27.41
CA VAL A 220 -19.51 12.94 -27.23
C VAL A 220 -20.63 13.91 -27.59
N GLN A 221 -20.53 15.20 -27.21
CA GLN A 221 -21.54 16.22 -27.57
C GLN A 221 -21.70 16.35 -29.10
N LYS A 222 -20.60 16.26 -29.86
CA LYS A 222 -20.63 16.23 -31.33
C LYS A 222 -21.35 15.00 -31.89
N ILE A 223 -21.29 13.86 -31.19
CA ILE A 223 -21.98 12.63 -31.60
C ILE A 223 -23.48 12.69 -31.25
N THR A 224 -23.83 13.25 -30.08
CA THR A 224 -25.22 13.31 -29.60
C THR A 224 -26.01 14.49 -30.14
N ASN A 225 -25.37 15.47 -30.80
CA ASN A 225 -25.99 16.72 -31.27
C ASN A 225 -26.72 17.50 -30.17
N THR A 226 -26.27 17.39 -28.92
CA THR A 226 -26.85 18.06 -27.76
C THR A 226 -25.89 19.10 -27.21
N ASN A 227 -26.36 20.35 -27.08
CA ASN A 227 -25.60 21.46 -26.46
C ASN A 227 -25.79 21.53 -24.93
N GLU A 228 -26.51 20.57 -24.34
CA GLU A 228 -26.70 20.49 -22.88
C GLU A 228 -25.47 19.89 -22.22
N SER A 229 -25.16 20.34 -20.99
CA SER A 229 -24.08 19.78 -20.17
C SER A 229 -24.32 18.29 -19.98
N THR A 230 -23.47 17.47 -20.59
CA THR A 230 -23.53 16.02 -20.47
C THR A 230 -23.05 15.60 -19.09
N ASP A 231 -23.74 14.66 -18.46
CA ASP A 231 -23.31 14.10 -17.17
C ASP A 231 -21.96 13.36 -17.35
N LEU A 232 -20.87 14.07 -17.05
CA LEU A 232 -19.52 13.52 -17.01
C LEU A 232 -19.28 12.91 -15.63
N ALA A 233 -19.11 11.59 -15.59
CA ALA A 233 -18.77 10.86 -14.40
C ALA A 233 -17.33 10.34 -14.47
N ILE A 234 -16.52 10.75 -13.50
CA ILE A 234 -15.13 10.30 -13.32
C ILE A 234 -15.05 9.52 -12.02
N GLY A 235 -14.62 8.27 -12.10
CA GLY A 235 -14.59 7.33 -10.99
C GLY A 235 -15.41 6.08 -11.28
N TYR A 236 -15.62 5.24 -10.28
CA TYR A 236 -16.30 3.96 -10.46
C TYR A 236 -17.82 4.17 -10.59
N VAL A 237 -18.32 4.20 -11.82
CA VAL A 237 -19.75 4.24 -12.14
C VAL A 237 -20.27 2.82 -12.26
N LEU A 238 -21.13 2.43 -11.32
CA LEU A 238 -21.74 1.09 -11.26
C LEU A 238 -23.05 1.05 -12.06
N GLY A 239 -23.22 0.04 -12.93
CA GLY A 239 -24.47 -0.24 -13.63
C GLY A 239 -24.58 0.28 -15.08
N ASN A 240 -25.39 -0.42 -15.89
CA ASN A 240 -25.70 -0.11 -17.30
C ASN A 240 -24.49 0.04 -18.24
N VAL A 241 -23.37 -0.64 -17.99
CA VAL A 241 -22.18 -0.58 -18.89
C VAL A 241 -22.38 -1.34 -20.18
N GLU A 242 -23.08 -2.48 -20.14
CA GLU A 242 -23.39 -3.29 -21.33
C GLU A 242 -24.28 -2.58 -22.37
N LYS A 243 -24.95 -1.48 -21.98
CA LYS A 243 -25.80 -0.67 -22.88
C LYS A 243 -25.14 0.63 -23.34
N ALA A 244 -23.90 0.90 -22.92
CA ALA A 244 -23.21 2.12 -23.29
C ALA A 244 -22.69 2.03 -24.73
N ASN A 245 -22.91 3.09 -25.51
CA ASN A 245 -22.38 3.21 -26.85
C ASN A 245 -20.86 3.44 -26.80
N LYS A 246 -20.14 2.85 -27.76
CA LYS A 246 -18.69 3.07 -27.89
C LYS A 246 -18.40 4.21 -28.87
N PHE A 247 -17.39 5.03 -28.58
CA PHE A 247 -16.87 6.02 -29.52
C PHE A 247 -15.36 5.91 -29.67
N GLN A 248 -14.84 6.28 -30.84
CA GLN A 248 -13.39 6.24 -31.09
C GLN A 248 -12.76 7.53 -30.57
N PHE A 249 -11.69 7.37 -29.79
CA PHE A 249 -10.89 8.48 -29.25
C PHE A 249 -9.44 8.34 -29.72
N ASP A 250 -8.95 9.27 -30.53
CA ASP A 250 -7.62 9.17 -31.16
C ASP A 250 -6.52 9.94 -30.42
N GLY A 251 -6.84 10.43 -29.21
CA GLY A 251 -5.95 11.24 -28.39
C GLY A 251 -6.16 12.74 -28.58
N ILE A 252 -5.25 13.52 -27.99
CA ILE A 252 -5.38 14.98 -27.88
C ILE A 252 -4.10 15.64 -28.35
N ASP A 253 -4.25 16.74 -29.08
CA ASP A 253 -3.18 17.67 -29.32
C ASP A 253 -3.19 18.77 -28.27
N PHE A 254 -2.25 18.65 -27.33
CA PHE A 254 -2.12 19.63 -26.26
C PHE A 254 -1.67 20.97 -26.84
N PRO A 255 -2.37 22.07 -26.53
CA PRO A 255 -1.96 23.39 -26.97
C PRO A 255 -0.60 23.74 -26.36
N ILE A 256 0.20 24.50 -27.10
CA ILE A 256 1.56 24.90 -26.69
C ILE A 256 1.53 25.63 -25.33
N SER A 257 0.47 26.41 -25.08
CA SER A 257 0.22 27.08 -23.79
C SER A 257 0.14 26.08 -22.62
N PHE A 258 -0.52 24.94 -22.81
CA PHE A 258 -0.59 23.89 -21.80
C PHE A 258 0.77 23.24 -21.57
N ILE A 259 1.51 22.91 -22.63
CA ILE A 259 2.84 22.29 -22.51
C ILE A 259 3.80 23.22 -21.76
N ILE A 260 3.86 24.50 -22.16
CA ILE A 260 4.68 25.52 -21.49
C ILE A 260 4.27 25.66 -20.01
N SER A 261 2.97 25.62 -19.70
CA SER A 261 2.50 25.70 -18.31
C SER A 261 3.08 24.59 -17.43
N ARG A 262 3.25 23.36 -17.94
CA ARG A 262 3.83 22.24 -17.17
C ARG A 262 5.26 22.53 -16.73
N PHE A 263 6.06 23.11 -17.62
CA PHE A 263 7.43 23.53 -17.31
C PHE A 263 7.46 24.72 -16.34
N ILE A 264 6.57 25.70 -16.54
CA ILE A 264 6.44 26.86 -15.64
C ILE A 264 6.12 26.39 -14.22
N TRP A 265 5.19 25.45 -14.05
CA TRP A 265 4.85 24.90 -12.73
C TRP A 265 6.04 24.24 -12.02
N ILE A 266 6.86 23.49 -12.76
CA ILE A 266 8.10 22.89 -12.23
C ILE A 266 9.07 23.98 -11.77
N VAL A 267 9.28 25.01 -12.60
CA VAL A 267 10.19 26.13 -12.29
C VAL A 267 9.68 26.94 -11.09
N LEU A 268 8.39 27.26 -11.04
CA LEU A 268 7.76 27.95 -9.91
C LEU A 268 7.92 27.16 -8.61
N GLY A 269 7.77 25.84 -8.67
CA GLY A 269 7.99 24.96 -7.53
C GLY A 269 9.44 24.98 -7.01
N ILE A 270 10.42 25.01 -7.90
CA ILE A 270 11.84 25.14 -7.53
C ILE A 270 12.12 26.52 -6.94
N LEU A 271 11.54 27.57 -7.53
CA LEU A 271 11.67 28.95 -7.06
C LEU A 271 11.04 29.12 -5.66
N LEU A 272 9.88 28.51 -5.43
CA LEU A 272 9.23 28.46 -4.12
C LEU A 272 10.18 27.88 -3.06
N ILE A 273 10.84 26.76 -3.36
CA ILE A 273 11.82 26.13 -2.45
C ILE A 273 13.02 27.05 -2.20
N PHE A 274 13.49 27.74 -3.23
CA PHE A 274 14.59 28.69 -3.09
C PHE A 274 14.23 29.82 -2.12
N ILE A 275 13.06 30.46 -2.31
CA ILE A 275 12.52 31.51 -1.42
C ILE A 275 12.36 31.00 0.01
N VAL A 276 11.89 29.77 0.16
CA VAL A 276 11.51 29.20 1.45
C VAL A 276 12.70 28.58 2.19
N SER A 277 13.79 28.23 1.50
CA SER A 277 14.99 27.61 2.07
C SER A 277 15.68 28.35 3.23
N PRO A 278 15.66 29.70 3.33
CA PRO A 278 16.22 30.41 4.48
C PRO A 278 15.44 30.17 5.78
N PHE A 279 14.13 29.88 5.69
CA PHE A 279 13.29 29.61 6.86
C PHE A 279 13.54 28.22 7.47
N PHE A 280 14.21 27.33 6.75
CA PHE A 280 14.53 26.00 7.23
C PHE A 280 15.64 26.05 8.29
N HIS A 281 15.23 25.97 9.56
CA HIS A 281 16.14 25.86 10.68
C HIS A 281 16.61 24.42 10.82
N ARG A 282 17.80 24.15 10.28
CA ARG A 282 18.44 22.84 10.23
C ARG A 282 18.54 22.18 11.62
N PHE A 283 18.17 20.90 11.70
CA PHE A 283 18.31 19.93 12.81
C PHE A 283 18.97 20.46 14.08
N ASN A 284 18.30 21.39 14.78
CA ASN A 284 18.93 22.15 15.85
C ASN A 284 18.97 21.32 17.12
N ILE A 285 20.13 21.24 17.77
CA ILE A 285 20.33 20.44 19.01
C ILE A 285 19.37 20.88 20.12
N LYS A 286 18.87 22.13 20.06
CA LYS A 286 17.88 22.71 20.99
C LYS A 286 16.50 22.05 20.94
N GLU A 287 16.14 21.23 19.95
CA GLU A 287 14.91 20.41 20.05
C GLU A 287 14.98 19.42 21.23
N ARG A 288 16.17 19.15 21.79
CA ARG A 288 16.34 18.44 23.07
C ARG A 288 15.67 19.12 24.27
N THR A 289 15.41 20.44 24.26
CA THR A 289 14.84 21.11 25.45
C THR A 289 13.32 21.02 25.53
N TYR A 290 12.65 20.49 24.50
CA TYR A 290 11.32 19.90 24.64
C TYR A 290 11.44 18.43 25.01
N ALA A 291 12.34 18.10 25.94
CA ALA A 291 12.06 17.01 26.85
C ALA A 291 10.65 17.27 27.38
N LYS A 292 9.73 16.35 27.09
CA LYS A 292 8.42 16.26 27.70
C LYS A 292 8.56 16.82 29.11
N LYS A 293 7.90 17.95 29.42
CA LYS A 293 7.88 18.50 30.77
C LYS A 293 7.38 17.33 31.61
N GLU A 294 8.31 16.59 32.22
CA GLU A 294 7.96 15.68 33.28
C GLU A 294 7.23 16.62 34.22
N SER A 295 5.93 16.37 34.36
CA SER A 295 5.14 16.98 35.42
C SER A 295 6.06 16.97 36.62
N SER A 296 6.45 18.16 37.09
CA SER A 296 7.37 18.33 38.20
C SER A 296 6.94 17.34 39.25
N ILE A 297 7.67 16.25 39.36
CA ILE A 297 7.45 15.27 40.40
C ILE A 297 8.02 16.00 41.60
N ASN A 298 7.17 16.82 42.22
CA ASN A 298 7.48 17.49 43.46
C ASN A 298 7.93 16.38 44.42
N ASN A 299 9.21 16.43 44.79
CA ASN A 299 9.81 15.64 45.84
C ASN A 299 9.49 14.14 45.78
N LEU A 300 9.91 13.43 44.73
CA LEU A 300 10.42 12.09 45.01
C LEU A 300 11.81 12.29 45.60
N GLN A 301 11.89 12.24 46.93
CA GLN A 301 13.12 11.89 47.63
C GLN A 301 13.84 10.84 46.80
N SER A 302 15.14 11.01 46.61
CA SER A 302 16.02 10.00 46.04
C SER A 302 15.94 8.74 46.89
N ILE A 303 14.91 7.93 46.66
CA ILE A 303 14.90 6.54 47.05
C ILE A 303 15.89 5.92 46.07
N VAL A 304 17.17 5.95 46.46
CA VAL A 304 18.10 4.91 46.05
C VAL A 304 17.50 3.64 46.62
N ASN A 305 16.51 3.08 45.91
CA ASN A 305 16.09 1.72 46.10
C ASN A 305 17.30 0.94 45.61
N ASP A 306 18.21 0.61 46.52
CA ASP A 306 19.03 -0.57 46.34
C ASP A 306 18.06 -1.65 45.85
N ILE A 307 18.20 -2.04 44.60
CA ILE A 307 17.37 -3.09 44.01
C ILE A 307 17.75 -4.33 44.80
N SER A 308 16.97 -4.61 45.84
CA SER A 308 17.09 -5.78 46.67
C SER A 308 16.87 -6.97 45.75
N LEU A 309 17.97 -7.56 45.26
CA LEU A 309 17.92 -8.76 44.41
C LEU A 309 17.21 -9.92 45.14
N LEU A 310 17.16 -9.87 46.47
CA LEU A 310 16.41 -10.77 47.36
C LEU A 310 14.88 -10.57 47.29
N SER A 311 14.41 -9.39 46.90
CA SER A 311 12.98 -9.08 46.72
C SER A 311 12.46 -9.44 45.33
N LEU A 312 13.33 -9.85 44.40
CA LEU A 312 12.90 -10.34 43.10
C LEU A 312 12.13 -11.65 43.29
N PRO A 313 10.94 -11.79 42.69
CA PRO A 313 10.19 -13.03 42.79
C PRO A 313 11.03 -14.19 42.25
N LYS A 314 11.09 -15.29 43.00
CA LYS A 314 11.77 -16.51 42.54
C LYS A 314 11.21 -16.90 41.17
N ALA A 315 12.09 -17.04 40.19
CA ALA A 315 11.72 -17.45 38.84
C ALA A 315 11.05 -18.83 38.90
N GLN A 316 9.72 -18.87 38.74
CA GLN A 316 8.98 -20.11 38.65
C GLN A 316 9.16 -20.68 37.25
N ILE A 317 9.91 -21.78 37.15
CA ILE A 317 10.19 -22.43 35.87
C ILE A 317 8.97 -23.25 35.47
N ASN A 318 8.22 -22.79 34.47
CA ASN A 318 7.10 -23.53 33.89
C ASN A 318 7.47 -24.06 32.49
N TYR A 319 7.55 -25.38 32.36
CA TYR A 319 7.86 -26.06 31.10
C TYR A 319 6.64 -26.31 30.20
N ASN A 320 5.44 -25.91 30.63
CA ASN A 320 4.23 -26.06 29.82
C ASN A 320 4.28 -25.17 28.57
N ILE A 321 3.62 -25.64 27.50
CA ILE A 321 3.53 -24.90 26.24
C ILE A 321 2.38 -23.87 26.25
N PHE A 322 1.34 -24.10 27.06
CA PHE A 322 0.16 -23.24 27.10
C PHE A 322 0.44 -21.77 27.47
N PRO A 323 1.29 -21.45 28.47
CA PRO A 323 1.66 -20.06 28.73
C PRO A 323 2.32 -19.41 27.51
N LEU A 324 3.19 -20.16 26.81
CA LEU A 324 3.88 -19.70 25.62
C LEU A 324 2.90 -19.45 24.47
N LEU A 325 2.01 -20.41 24.20
CA LEU A 325 0.94 -20.27 23.21
C LEU A 325 0.06 -19.04 23.50
N ARG A 326 -0.33 -18.85 24.77
CA ARG A 326 -1.12 -17.69 25.20
C ARG A 326 -0.36 -16.38 24.95
N THR A 327 0.94 -16.33 25.27
CA THR A 327 1.75 -15.14 25.00
C THR A 327 1.89 -14.87 23.52
N GLU A 328 2.14 -15.90 22.70
CA GLU A 328 2.25 -15.79 21.25
C GLU A 328 0.95 -15.27 20.63
N PHE A 329 -0.19 -15.84 21.03
CA PHE A 329 -1.50 -15.39 20.58
C PHE A 329 -1.81 -13.94 21.01
N LEU A 330 -1.48 -13.57 22.26
CA LEU A 330 -1.65 -12.20 22.73
C LEU A 330 -0.75 -11.20 21.99
N LEU A 331 0.47 -11.60 21.62
CA LEU A 331 1.38 -10.77 20.83
C LEU A 331 0.79 -10.51 19.44
N LEU A 332 0.27 -11.54 18.77
CA LEU A 332 -0.46 -11.37 17.50
C LEU A 332 -1.66 -10.45 17.67
N PHE A 333 -2.42 -10.62 18.76
CA PHE A 333 -3.62 -9.85 18.99
C PHE A 333 -3.35 -8.35 19.25
N ARG A 334 -2.31 -8.07 20.03
CA ARG A 334 -1.90 -6.70 20.41
C ARG A 334 -1.11 -5.99 19.32
N LYS A 335 -0.80 -6.68 18.22
CA LYS A 335 -0.02 -6.11 17.14
C LYS A 335 -0.85 -5.19 16.24
N GLY A 336 -0.27 -4.02 15.96
CA GLY A 336 -0.87 -2.98 15.12
C GLY A 336 -1.72 -1.99 15.92
N LYS A 337 -2.35 -1.04 15.23
CA LYS A 337 -3.24 -0.06 15.87
C LYS A 337 -4.53 -0.76 16.32
N ARG A 338 -5.02 -0.43 17.53
CA ARG A 338 -6.26 -1.02 18.09
C ARG A 338 -7.47 -0.86 17.17
N TRP A 339 -7.56 0.25 16.43
CA TRP A 339 -8.67 0.51 15.50
C TRP A 339 -8.75 -0.50 14.33
N LEU A 340 -7.67 -1.16 13.94
CA LEU A 340 -7.72 -2.22 12.92
C LEU A 340 -8.60 -3.41 13.32
N TRP A 341 -8.79 -3.63 14.63
CA TRP A 341 -9.74 -4.65 15.11
C TRP A 341 -11.18 -4.32 14.78
N PHE A 342 -11.54 -3.04 14.71
CA PHE A 342 -12.87 -2.62 14.28
C PHE A 342 -13.12 -3.07 12.82
N ILE A 343 -12.13 -2.86 11.93
CA ILE A 343 -12.19 -3.32 10.53
C ILE A 343 -12.33 -4.85 10.47
N ASN A 344 -11.53 -5.59 11.24
CA ASN A 344 -11.64 -7.06 11.29
C ASN A 344 -13.05 -7.51 11.71
N ILE A 345 -13.64 -6.88 12.73
CA ILE A 345 -15.00 -7.20 13.21
C ILE A 345 -16.03 -6.91 12.13
N VAL A 346 -15.95 -5.75 11.46
CA VAL A 346 -16.86 -5.40 10.36
C VAL A 346 -16.78 -6.44 9.23
N VAL A 347 -15.57 -6.85 8.83
CA VAL A 347 -15.40 -7.86 7.78
C VAL A 347 -15.86 -9.26 8.24
N MET A 348 -15.70 -9.62 9.51
CA MET A 348 -16.28 -10.84 10.09
C MET A 348 -17.81 -10.83 10.07
N ILE A 349 -18.44 -9.68 10.32
CA ILE A 349 -19.89 -9.52 10.19
C ILE A 349 -20.31 -9.68 8.72
N LEU A 350 -19.54 -9.12 7.76
CA LEU A 350 -19.79 -9.32 6.33
C LEU A 350 -19.69 -10.80 5.93
N LEU A 351 -18.78 -11.57 6.52
CA LEU A 351 -18.72 -13.03 6.33
C LEU A 351 -19.99 -13.75 6.82
N ALA A 352 -20.68 -13.21 7.82
CA ALA A 352 -21.92 -13.79 8.33
C ALA A 352 -23.14 -13.45 7.44
N ILE A 353 -23.18 -12.24 6.88
CA ILE A 353 -24.38 -11.70 6.22
C ILE A 353 -24.39 -11.94 4.71
N LEU A 354 -23.28 -11.75 4.01
CA LEU A 354 -23.24 -11.77 2.54
C LEU A 354 -23.55 -13.16 1.97
N PRO A 355 -23.98 -13.28 0.69
CA PRO A 355 -24.19 -14.56 0.04
C PRO A 355 -22.96 -15.48 0.18
N LEU A 356 -23.20 -16.77 0.43
CA LEU A 356 -22.15 -17.71 0.83
C LEU A 356 -21.02 -17.81 -0.20
N LYS A 357 -21.35 -17.72 -1.50
CA LYS A 357 -20.36 -17.64 -2.59
C LYS A 357 -19.44 -16.42 -2.46
N ILE A 358 -19.99 -15.22 -2.25
CA ILE A 358 -19.23 -13.96 -2.10
C ILE A 358 -18.40 -13.99 -0.81
N ALA A 359 -19.01 -14.46 0.29
CA ALA A 359 -18.34 -14.56 1.58
C ALA A 359 -17.11 -15.48 1.51
N HIS A 360 -17.23 -16.63 0.83
CA HIS A 360 -16.14 -17.59 0.67
C HIS A 360 -15.09 -17.09 -0.33
N GLN A 361 -15.49 -16.67 -1.54
CA GLN A 361 -14.56 -16.35 -2.64
C GLN A 361 -13.84 -15.01 -2.48
N ILE A 362 -14.50 -13.99 -1.92
CA ILE A 362 -13.99 -12.62 -1.90
C ILE A 362 -13.67 -12.16 -0.47
N VAL A 363 -14.64 -12.26 0.44
CA VAL A 363 -14.53 -11.65 1.76
C VAL A 363 -13.49 -12.35 2.64
N LEU A 364 -13.42 -13.69 2.60
CA LEU A 364 -12.46 -14.48 3.39
C LEU A 364 -11.00 -14.18 2.99
N PRO A 365 -10.60 -14.22 1.70
CA PRO A 365 -9.25 -13.84 1.28
C PRO A 365 -8.87 -12.42 1.70
N ILE A 366 -9.80 -11.46 1.61
CA ILE A 366 -9.58 -10.08 2.05
C ILE A 366 -9.34 -10.03 3.57
N LEU A 367 -10.15 -10.74 4.36
CA LEU A 367 -10.01 -10.78 5.83
C LEU A 367 -8.66 -11.37 6.26
N TRP A 368 -8.23 -12.45 5.62
CA TRP A 368 -6.94 -13.06 5.88
C TRP A 368 -5.79 -12.17 5.39
N PHE A 369 -5.94 -11.51 4.24
CA PHE A 369 -4.96 -10.54 3.75
C PHE A 369 -4.78 -9.36 4.69
N LEU A 370 -5.83 -8.88 5.36
CA LEU A 370 -5.71 -7.86 6.41
C LEU A 370 -4.77 -8.29 7.56
N GLN A 371 -4.59 -9.60 7.78
CA GLN A 371 -3.66 -10.12 8.78
C GLN A 371 -2.23 -10.32 8.26
N VAL A 372 -1.92 -9.93 7.03
CA VAL A 372 -0.60 -10.12 6.40
C VAL A 372 0.53 -9.63 7.31
N SER A 373 0.38 -8.43 7.89
CA SER A 373 1.38 -7.84 8.78
C SER A 373 1.54 -8.60 10.11
N ARG A 374 0.55 -9.38 10.52
CA ARG A 374 0.61 -10.22 11.74
C ARG A 374 1.29 -11.54 11.43
N LEU A 375 0.88 -12.18 10.34
CA LEU A 375 1.41 -13.47 9.90
C LEU A 375 2.87 -13.37 9.44
N SER A 376 3.26 -12.30 8.75
CA SER A 376 4.63 -12.12 8.21
C SER A 376 5.73 -12.12 9.29
N VAL A 377 5.34 -11.97 10.55
CA VAL A 377 6.24 -11.76 11.69
C VAL A 377 6.26 -12.92 12.67
N LEU A 378 5.47 -13.96 12.40
CA LEU A 378 5.38 -15.17 13.21
C LEU A 378 6.77 -15.72 13.57
N THR A 379 7.68 -15.80 12.60
CA THR A 379 9.02 -16.40 12.74
C THR A 379 10.18 -15.41 12.56
N THR A 380 9.89 -14.13 12.29
CA THR A 380 10.91 -13.10 12.00
C THR A 380 11.06 -12.07 13.12
N LYS A 381 10.10 -11.98 14.06
CA LYS A 381 10.17 -11.01 15.16
C LYS A 381 11.44 -11.12 16.01
N GLU A 382 11.95 -12.33 16.21
CA GLU A 382 13.15 -12.56 17.00
C GLU A 382 14.38 -11.90 16.36
N LEU A 383 14.43 -11.92 15.03
CA LEU A 383 15.47 -11.27 14.24
C LEU A 383 15.29 -9.74 14.29
N ASP A 384 14.07 -9.25 14.08
CA ASP A 384 13.82 -7.80 14.05
C ASP A 384 14.17 -7.10 15.37
N TYR A 385 13.89 -7.76 16.50
CA TYR A 385 14.16 -7.23 17.82
C TYR A 385 15.52 -7.65 18.38
N ASN A 386 16.36 -8.34 17.58
CA ASN A 386 17.68 -8.84 17.98
C ASN A 386 17.68 -9.71 19.24
N VAL A 387 16.59 -10.46 19.47
CA VAL A 387 16.43 -11.38 20.61
C VAL A 387 16.61 -12.85 20.24
N GLN A 388 16.94 -13.14 18.98
CA GLN A 388 17.12 -14.50 18.46
C GLN A 388 18.07 -15.35 19.29
N TYR A 389 19.19 -14.78 19.77
CA TYR A 389 20.19 -15.54 20.53
C TYR A 389 19.63 -16.01 21.87
N PHE A 390 18.90 -15.15 22.59
CA PHE A 390 18.23 -15.53 23.84
C PHE A 390 17.14 -16.58 23.59
N VAL A 391 16.39 -16.42 22.52
CA VAL A 391 15.31 -17.33 22.16
C VAL A 391 15.83 -18.71 21.77
N PHE A 392 16.94 -18.80 21.03
CA PHE A 392 17.52 -20.08 20.61
C PHE A 392 18.21 -20.83 21.74
N THR A 393 18.69 -20.13 22.77
CA THR A 393 19.17 -20.75 24.01
C THR A 393 18.06 -21.23 24.96
N SER A 394 16.80 -20.95 24.65
CA SER A 394 15.67 -21.35 25.49
C SER A 394 15.41 -22.86 25.45
N ASN A 395 14.71 -23.40 26.45
CA ASN A 395 14.42 -24.83 26.49
C ASN A 395 13.50 -25.27 25.32
N LYS A 396 14.03 -26.09 24.42
CA LYS A 396 13.33 -26.70 23.26
C LYS A 396 12.68 -25.66 22.32
N PRO A 397 13.48 -24.80 21.64
CA PRO A 397 12.94 -23.68 20.85
C PRO A 397 12.13 -24.14 19.63
N ILE A 398 12.47 -25.27 19.00
CA ILE A 398 11.69 -25.79 17.85
C ILE A 398 10.36 -26.37 18.33
N SER A 399 10.39 -27.35 19.23
CA SER A 399 9.17 -28.08 19.60
C SER A 399 8.24 -27.27 20.50
N ARG A 400 8.73 -26.25 21.23
CA ARG A 400 7.88 -25.40 22.06
C ARG A 400 7.56 -24.07 21.39
N LEU A 401 8.58 -23.29 21.03
CA LEU A 401 8.34 -21.93 20.54
C LEU A 401 7.82 -21.90 19.10
N LEU A 402 8.51 -22.55 18.15
CA LEU A 402 8.05 -22.55 16.76
C LEU A 402 6.66 -23.20 16.63
N PHE A 403 6.40 -24.26 17.41
CA PHE A 403 5.06 -24.83 17.50
C PHE A 403 4.04 -23.83 18.07
N ALA A 404 4.33 -23.16 19.18
CA ALA A 404 3.44 -22.16 19.77
C ALA A 404 3.15 -20.99 18.81
N GLN A 405 4.15 -20.52 18.07
CA GLN A 405 4.01 -19.51 17.03
C GLN A 405 3.05 -19.96 15.94
N ILE A 406 3.32 -21.11 15.31
CA ILE A 406 2.49 -21.64 14.23
C ILE A 406 1.05 -21.86 14.70
N VAL A 407 0.85 -22.52 15.84
CA VAL A 407 -0.50 -22.79 16.37
C VAL A 407 -1.22 -21.49 16.72
N SER A 408 -0.53 -20.48 17.27
CA SER A 408 -1.16 -19.18 17.55
C SER A 408 -1.61 -18.46 16.26
N GLY A 409 -0.84 -18.57 15.17
CA GLY A 409 -1.22 -18.06 13.86
C GLY A 409 -2.44 -18.79 13.28
N ILE A 410 -2.45 -20.12 13.35
CA ILE A 410 -3.58 -20.95 12.92
C ILE A 410 -4.84 -20.57 13.70
N LEU A 411 -4.75 -20.49 15.03
CA LEU A 411 -5.87 -20.10 15.88
C LEU A 411 -6.42 -18.72 15.51
N LEU A 412 -5.56 -17.73 15.24
CA LEU A 412 -5.99 -16.40 14.82
C LEU A 412 -6.76 -16.44 13.50
N VAL A 413 -6.22 -17.11 12.49
CA VAL A 413 -6.79 -17.18 11.13
C VAL A 413 -8.12 -17.93 11.14
N LEU A 414 -8.23 -19.01 11.91
CA LEU A 414 -9.47 -19.77 12.10
C LEU A 414 -10.51 -19.00 12.90
N LEU A 415 -10.11 -18.27 13.95
CA LEU A 415 -11.01 -17.42 14.72
C LEU A 415 -11.64 -16.33 13.85
N LEU A 416 -10.88 -15.75 12.93
CA LEU A 416 -11.41 -14.78 11.96
C LEU A 416 -12.34 -15.41 10.92
N ALA A 417 -12.07 -16.66 10.50
CA ALA A 417 -12.92 -17.40 9.57
C ALA A 417 -14.17 -18.03 10.22
N PHE A 418 -14.31 -17.94 11.55
CA PHE A 418 -15.33 -18.64 12.32
C PHE A 418 -16.77 -18.41 11.85
N PRO A 419 -17.21 -17.18 11.49
CA PRO A 419 -18.57 -16.97 10.97
C PRO A 419 -18.86 -17.76 9.69
N LEU A 420 -17.87 -17.86 8.79
CA LEU A 420 -18.00 -18.63 7.55
C LEU A 420 -18.03 -20.13 7.83
N LEU A 421 -17.17 -20.63 8.73
CA LEU A 421 -17.14 -22.05 9.10
C LEU A 421 -18.49 -22.54 9.65
N ILE A 422 -19.15 -21.74 10.51
CA ILE A 422 -20.50 -22.05 11.00
C ILE A 422 -21.48 -22.15 9.85
N ARG A 423 -21.49 -21.17 8.94
CA ARG A 423 -22.42 -21.15 7.81
C ARG A 423 -22.20 -22.32 6.85
N LEU A 424 -20.95 -22.66 6.57
CA LEU A 424 -20.59 -23.82 5.75
C LEU A 424 -21.05 -25.12 6.41
N GLY A 425 -20.90 -25.23 7.73
CA GLY A 425 -21.39 -26.36 8.52
C GLY A 425 -22.91 -26.50 8.46
N ILE A 426 -23.66 -25.41 8.62
CA ILE A 426 -25.13 -25.39 8.50
C ILE A 426 -25.57 -25.79 7.08
N SER A 427 -24.81 -25.41 6.05
CA SER A 427 -25.08 -25.80 4.66
C SER A 427 -24.64 -27.22 4.31
N TYR A 428 -24.15 -28.01 5.28
CA TYR A 428 -23.63 -29.37 5.11
C TYR A 428 -22.49 -29.52 4.07
N ASN A 429 -21.81 -28.43 3.71
CA ASN A 429 -20.69 -28.46 2.78
C ASN A 429 -19.38 -28.78 3.52
N PHE A 430 -19.21 -30.04 3.91
CA PHE A 430 -18.05 -30.50 4.67
C PHE A 430 -16.72 -30.32 3.92
N VAL A 431 -16.73 -30.45 2.59
CA VAL A 431 -15.53 -30.25 1.76
C VAL A 431 -15.02 -28.82 1.89
N ALA A 432 -15.92 -27.82 1.81
CA ALA A 432 -15.56 -26.43 1.99
C ALA A 432 -15.07 -26.14 3.42
N VAL A 433 -15.68 -26.73 4.46
CA VAL A 433 -15.23 -26.61 5.85
C VAL A 433 -13.78 -27.10 6.00
N VAL A 434 -13.49 -28.31 5.52
CA VAL A 434 -12.14 -28.90 5.57
C VAL A 434 -11.17 -28.05 4.75
N SER A 435 -11.59 -27.53 3.60
CA SER A 435 -10.77 -26.66 2.75
C SER A 435 -10.38 -25.36 3.45
N VAL A 436 -11.29 -24.71 4.17
CA VAL A 436 -11.00 -23.49 4.94
C VAL A 436 -10.09 -23.79 6.12
N LEU A 437 -10.30 -24.92 6.81
CA LEU A 437 -9.42 -25.35 7.91
C LEU A 437 -7.98 -25.59 7.43
N LEU A 438 -7.82 -26.39 6.37
CA LEU A 438 -6.52 -26.64 5.76
C LEU A 438 -5.91 -25.36 5.17
N GLY A 439 -6.72 -24.50 4.56
CA GLY A 439 -6.25 -23.22 4.03
C GLY A 439 -5.68 -22.30 5.10
N GLY A 440 -6.29 -22.26 6.29
CA GLY A 440 -5.77 -21.52 7.44
C GLY A 440 -4.42 -22.06 7.96
N VAL A 441 -4.26 -23.39 7.94
CA VAL A 441 -2.98 -24.05 8.26
C VAL A 441 -1.94 -23.75 7.19
N PHE A 442 -2.30 -23.88 5.91
CA PHE A 442 -1.44 -23.62 4.76
C PHE A 442 -0.87 -22.20 4.81
N ILE A 443 -1.72 -21.17 4.92
CA ILE A 443 -1.24 -19.78 4.88
C ILE A 443 -0.33 -19.43 6.06
N THR A 444 -0.59 -20.02 7.23
CA THR A 444 0.24 -19.81 8.42
C THR A 444 1.62 -20.48 8.27
N LEU A 445 1.67 -21.70 7.75
CA LEU A 445 2.93 -22.40 7.47
C LEU A 445 3.69 -21.76 6.30
N PHE A 446 2.98 -21.27 5.30
CA PHE A 446 3.56 -20.51 4.19
C PHE A 446 4.22 -19.21 4.70
N ALA A 447 3.57 -18.49 5.63
CA ALA A 447 4.17 -17.34 6.29
C ALA A 447 5.42 -17.72 7.10
N ALA A 448 5.33 -18.78 7.90
CA ALA A 448 6.42 -19.24 8.76
C ALA A 448 7.66 -19.66 7.95
N THR A 449 7.46 -20.47 6.91
CA THR A 449 8.54 -20.97 6.02
C THR A 449 9.24 -19.85 5.28
N LEU A 450 8.49 -18.94 4.65
CA LEU A 450 9.07 -17.81 3.94
C LEU A 450 9.80 -16.85 4.89
N GLY A 451 9.28 -16.66 6.10
CA GLY A 451 9.95 -15.89 7.14
C GLY A 451 11.30 -16.49 7.56
N ILE A 452 11.36 -17.81 7.74
CA ILE A 452 12.61 -18.53 8.08
C ILE A 452 13.60 -18.49 6.91
N LEU A 453 13.15 -18.75 5.68
CA LEU A 453 14.01 -18.80 4.49
C LEU A 453 14.58 -17.42 4.13
N SER A 454 13.75 -16.38 4.13
CA SER A 454 14.15 -15.05 3.71
C SER A 454 14.73 -14.18 4.83
N LYS A 455 14.62 -14.62 6.10
CA LYS A 455 14.94 -13.84 7.29
C LYS A 455 14.27 -12.46 7.29
N GLY A 456 13.09 -12.38 6.69
CA GLY A 456 12.39 -11.12 6.44
C GLY A 456 10.91 -11.32 6.17
N LYS A 457 10.16 -10.22 6.26
CA LYS A 457 8.68 -10.21 6.18
C LYS A 457 8.15 -10.05 4.76
N LYS A 458 8.94 -9.35 3.94
CA LYS A 458 8.53 -8.81 2.64
C LYS A 458 8.17 -9.90 1.63
N LEU A 459 8.91 -10.99 1.60
CA LEU A 459 8.70 -12.05 0.60
C LEU A 459 7.31 -12.65 0.77
N PHE A 460 6.92 -13.01 2.00
CA PHE A 460 5.56 -13.45 2.29
C PHE A 460 4.51 -12.37 1.99
N GLU A 461 4.77 -11.11 2.36
CA GLU A 461 3.82 -10.01 2.13
C GLU A 461 3.48 -9.82 0.64
N VAL A 462 4.50 -9.87 -0.24
CA VAL A 462 4.33 -9.76 -1.69
C VAL A 462 3.62 -10.99 -2.27
N LEU A 463 4.10 -12.18 -1.94
CA LEU A 463 3.51 -13.41 -2.49
C LEU A 463 2.08 -13.58 -2.01
N PHE A 464 1.79 -13.25 -0.74
CA PHE A 464 0.43 -13.34 -0.23
C PHE A 464 -0.48 -12.33 -0.91
N PHE A 465 -0.02 -11.11 -1.20
CA PHE A 465 -0.79 -10.15 -2.01
C PHE A 465 -1.11 -10.71 -3.40
N ILE A 466 -0.12 -11.27 -4.10
CA ILE A 466 -0.31 -11.88 -5.43
C ILE A 466 -1.31 -13.05 -5.36
N ILE A 467 -1.19 -13.92 -4.35
CA ILE A 467 -2.09 -15.06 -4.15
C ILE A 467 -3.51 -14.58 -3.84
N THR A 468 -3.68 -13.60 -2.94
CA THR A 468 -5.01 -13.03 -2.63
C THR A 468 -5.63 -12.41 -3.88
N TYR A 469 -4.85 -11.67 -4.67
CA TYR A 469 -5.30 -11.09 -5.93
C TYR A 469 -5.73 -12.18 -6.92
N ALA A 470 -4.91 -13.23 -7.11
CA ALA A 470 -5.25 -14.37 -7.97
C ALA A 470 -6.55 -15.07 -7.52
N ASN A 471 -6.74 -15.20 -6.21
CA ASN A 471 -7.95 -15.81 -5.64
C ASN A 471 -9.21 -14.98 -5.88
N ILE A 472 -9.15 -13.66 -5.71
CA ILE A 472 -10.30 -12.78 -5.97
C ILE A 472 -10.69 -12.82 -7.45
N ASN A 473 -9.72 -12.96 -8.35
CA ASN A 473 -9.95 -13.11 -9.79
C ASN A 473 -10.32 -14.53 -10.23
N GLY A 474 -10.49 -15.49 -9.30
CA GLY A 474 -10.94 -16.84 -9.60
C GLY A 474 -9.91 -17.75 -10.27
N ILE A 475 -8.61 -17.48 -10.10
CA ILE A 475 -7.56 -18.38 -10.57
C ILE A 475 -7.54 -19.64 -9.71
N ILE A 476 -8.08 -20.74 -10.25
CA ILE A 476 -8.28 -22.01 -9.55
C ILE A 476 -6.99 -22.55 -8.93
N PHE A 477 -5.84 -22.40 -9.60
CA PHE A 477 -4.55 -22.88 -9.09
C PHE A 477 -4.11 -22.21 -7.77
N ALA A 478 -4.49 -20.96 -7.53
CA ALA A 478 -4.11 -20.21 -6.34
C ALA A 478 -5.05 -20.43 -5.14
N ASP A 479 -6.21 -21.05 -5.37
CA ASP A 479 -7.24 -21.23 -4.35
C ASP A 479 -6.84 -22.30 -3.34
N TYR A 480 -6.31 -21.86 -2.20
CA TYR A 480 -5.88 -22.69 -1.10
C TYR A 480 -6.93 -22.87 0.00
N PHE A 481 -8.14 -22.31 -0.18
CA PHE A 481 -9.22 -22.32 0.83
C PHE A 481 -10.54 -22.88 0.30
N GLY A 482 -10.56 -23.36 -0.95
CA GLY A 482 -11.65 -24.12 -1.56
C GLY A 482 -12.88 -23.27 -1.89
N GLY A 483 -12.69 -22.03 -2.32
CA GLY A 483 -13.77 -21.16 -2.78
C GLY A 483 -14.33 -21.52 -4.16
N TYR A 484 -13.57 -22.25 -4.98
CA TYR A 484 -13.92 -22.62 -6.35
C TYR A 484 -14.08 -24.15 -6.52
N ILE A 485 -14.56 -24.57 -7.69
CA ILE A 485 -14.73 -25.99 -8.01
C ILE A 485 -13.37 -26.59 -8.33
N HIS A 486 -13.03 -27.68 -7.64
CA HIS A 486 -11.74 -28.36 -7.76
C HIS A 486 -11.89 -29.83 -8.12
N ASN A 487 -10.80 -30.43 -8.59
CA ASN A 487 -10.69 -31.88 -8.78
C ASN A 487 -10.71 -32.61 -7.42
N SER A 488 -11.14 -33.88 -7.43
CA SER A 488 -11.26 -34.72 -6.22
C SER A 488 -9.97 -34.86 -5.40
N PHE A 489 -8.80 -34.67 -6.02
CA PHE A 489 -7.49 -34.76 -5.36
C PHE A 489 -7.03 -33.46 -4.68
N TYR A 490 -7.82 -32.39 -4.72
CA TYR A 490 -7.43 -31.08 -4.20
C TYR A 490 -7.04 -31.08 -2.72
N LEU A 491 -7.86 -31.69 -1.85
CA LEU A 491 -7.58 -31.75 -0.42
C LEU A 491 -6.28 -32.51 -0.11
N ILE A 492 -5.99 -33.56 -0.88
CA ILE A 492 -4.77 -34.36 -0.74
C ILE A 492 -3.55 -33.51 -1.14
N ARG A 493 -3.63 -32.78 -2.27
CA ARG A 493 -2.55 -31.88 -2.70
C ARG A 493 -2.27 -30.79 -1.65
N LEU A 494 -3.33 -30.19 -1.10
CA LEU A 494 -3.20 -29.16 -0.07
C LEU A 494 -2.58 -29.72 1.21
N ALA A 495 -2.98 -30.92 1.64
CA ALA A 495 -2.40 -31.61 2.80
C ALA A 495 -0.91 -31.94 2.59
N ILE A 496 -0.51 -32.39 1.39
CA ILE A 496 0.90 -32.65 1.05
C ILE A 496 1.72 -31.35 1.11
N LEU A 497 1.21 -30.25 0.56
CA LEU A 497 1.86 -28.94 0.63
C LEU A 497 2.04 -28.47 2.08
N ILE A 498 1.02 -28.65 2.93
CA ILE A 498 1.08 -28.34 4.36
C ILE A 498 2.19 -29.15 5.05
N LEU A 499 2.26 -30.46 4.81
CA LEU A 499 3.29 -31.33 5.38
C LEU A 499 4.69 -30.94 4.92
N LEU A 500 4.84 -30.59 3.64
CA LEU A 500 6.10 -30.15 3.06
C LEU A 500 6.56 -28.83 3.69
N LEU A 501 5.67 -27.83 3.80
CA LEU A 501 5.98 -26.55 4.44
C LEU A 501 6.34 -26.72 5.93
N GLY A 502 5.58 -27.55 6.64
CA GLY A 502 5.88 -27.89 8.03
C GLY A 502 7.27 -28.51 8.19
N SER A 503 7.61 -29.48 7.35
CA SER A 503 8.91 -30.17 7.37
C SER A 503 10.06 -29.22 7.05
N ILE A 504 9.91 -28.37 6.02
CA ILE A 504 10.91 -27.35 5.67
C ILE A 504 11.12 -26.38 6.83
N SER A 505 10.03 -25.90 7.45
CA SER A 505 10.13 -24.95 8.57
C SER A 505 10.92 -25.54 9.76
N ALA A 506 10.64 -26.80 10.11
CA ALA A 506 11.31 -27.48 11.22
C ALA A 506 12.78 -27.79 10.89
N PHE A 507 13.07 -28.29 9.69
CA PHE A 507 14.42 -28.62 9.25
C PHE A 507 15.32 -27.38 9.16
N MET A 508 14.82 -26.31 8.55
CA MET A 508 15.58 -25.05 8.45
C MET A 508 15.83 -24.44 9.82
N LYS A 509 14.85 -24.50 10.74
CA LYS A 509 15.05 -23.99 12.10
C LYS A 509 16.04 -24.82 12.90
N LYS A 510 16.09 -26.14 12.67
CA LYS A 510 17.12 -27.01 13.26
C LYS A 510 18.51 -26.64 12.75
N TYR A 511 18.64 -26.46 11.44
CA TYR A 511 19.89 -26.02 10.83
C TYR A 511 20.38 -24.65 11.35
N GLU A 512 19.47 -23.73 11.69
CA GLU A 512 19.82 -22.45 12.33
C GLU A 512 20.30 -22.59 13.77
N LEU A 513 19.91 -23.64 14.51
CA LEU A 513 20.37 -23.88 15.88
C LEU A 513 21.71 -24.60 15.94
N ASP A 514 22.00 -25.42 14.93
CA ASP A 514 23.25 -26.18 14.85
C ASP A 514 24.44 -25.30 14.39
N LYS A 515 24.18 -24.08 13.91
CA LYS A 515 25.17 -23.04 13.55
C LYS A 515 25.41 -22.07 14.69
#